data_AF-A0AB34GV82-F1
#
_entry.id   AF-A0AB34GV82-F1
#
_cell.length_a   1.000
_cell.length_b   1.000
_cell.length_c   1.000
_cell.angle_alpha   90.00
_cell.angle_beta   90.00
_cell.angle_gamma   90.00
#
_symmetry.space_group_name_H-M   'P 1'
#
loop_
_entity.id
_entity.type
_entity.pdbx_description
1 polymer ?
#
loop_
_entity_poly.entity_id
_entity_poly.type
_entity_poly.pdbx_seq_one_letter_code
_entity_poly.pdbx_strand_id
1 'polypeptide(L)'
;MEKRHNYAGKVAETTVQLFISGDKVSAAGLVLAGSADFKNELSQSDMFDQRLQSKVLKLADISYGGENGFNQDIELSTEVLSNMKFIQEKKLIGQYFDEISQDTGKYCFGVEDTLKALEMGAVEILIVYGNLDIMRYILHCQGTEEEKIL
;
A
#
# COMPACT_ATOMS: atom_id res chain seq x y z
N MET A 1 -32.20 5.18 -17.19
CA MET A 1 -31.38 4.07 -16.66
C MET A 1 -30.19 3.78 -17.57
N GLU A 2 -30.42 3.44 -18.85
CA GLU A 2 -29.38 3.02 -19.80
C GLU A 2 -28.23 4.03 -20.00
N LYS A 3 -28.53 5.33 -20.14
CA LYS A 3 -27.50 6.37 -20.29
C LYS A 3 -26.57 6.50 -19.07
N ARG A 4 -27.09 6.30 -17.86
CA ARG A 4 -26.32 6.38 -16.61
C ARG A 4 -25.41 5.16 -16.46
N HIS A 5 -25.92 3.98 -16.82
CA HIS A 5 -25.13 2.75 -16.87
C HIS A 5 -23.99 2.84 -17.88
N ASN A 6 -24.26 3.32 -19.10
CA ASN A 6 -23.22 3.51 -20.12
C ASN A 6 -22.17 4.53 -19.71
N TYR A 7 -22.58 5.59 -18.98
CA TYR A 7 -21.65 6.56 -18.42
C TYR A 7 -20.75 5.92 -17.35
N ALA A 8 -21.31 5.11 -16.44
CA ALA A 8 -20.54 4.37 -15.44
C ALA A 8 -19.53 3.41 -16.09
N GLY A 9 -19.93 2.69 -17.14
CA GLY A 9 -19.03 1.84 -17.93
C GLY A 9 -17.88 2.62 -18.55
N LYS A 10 -18.16 3.77 -19.18
CA LYS A 10 -17.13 4.64 -19.76
C LYS A 10 -16.16 5.18 -18.69
N VAL A 11 -16.67 5.55 -17.51
CA VAL A 11 -15.84 5.99 -16.39
C VAL A 11 -14.94 4.86 -15.94
N ALA A 12 -15.48 3.65 -15.73
CA ALA A 12 -14.70 2.48 -15.30
C ALA A 12 -13.59 2.14 -16.31
N GLU A 13 -13.89 2.13 -17.61
CA GLU A 13 -12.88 1.92 -18.66
C GLU A 13 -11.79 3.00 -18.65
N THR A 14 -12.17 4.27 -18.49
CA THR A 14 -11.22 5.38 -18.43
C THR A 14 -10.33 5.27 -17.19
N THR A 15 -10.89 4.87 -16.05
CA THR A 15 -10.12 4.65 -14.81
C THR A 15 -9.10 3.54 -15.00
N VAL A 16 -9.45 2.44 -15.67
CA VAL A 16 -8.50 1.35 -16.00
C VAL A 16 -7.36 1.87 -16.86
N GLN A 17 -7.64 2.64 -17.91
CA GLN A 17 -6.60 3.19 -18.79
C GLN A 17 -5.63 4.14 -18.08
N LEU A 18 -6.12 4.91 -17.09
CA LEU A 18 -5.31 5.89 -16.37
C LEU A 18 -4.53 5.28 -15.20
N PHE A 19 -5.13 4.34 -14.46
CA PHE A 19 -4.59 3.85 -13.20
C PHE A 19 -4.01 2.43 -13.27
N ILE A 20 -4.13 1.74 -14.40
CA ILE A 20 -3.49 0.43 -14.60
C ILE A 20 -2.40 0.56 -15.66
N SER A 21 -1.19 0.13 -15.31
CA SER A 21 -0.04 0.09 -16.20
C SER A 21 0.72 -1.22 -15.98
N GLY A 22 0.86 -2.03 -17.03
CA GLY A 22 1.54 -3.33 -16.94
C GLY A 22 0.90 -4.28 -15.93
N ASP A 23 -0.44 -4.36 -15.94
CA ASP A 23 -1.28 -5.17 -15.02
C ASP A 23 -1.18 -4.84 -13.52
N LYS A 24 -0.48 -3.76 -13.17
CA LYS A 24 -0.40 -3.24 -11.80
C LYS A 24 -1.10 -1.89 -11.70
N VAL A 25 -1.77 -1.68 -10.57
CA VAL A 25 -2.35 -0.38 -10.23
C VAL A 25 -1.22 0.59 -9.91
N SER A 26 -1.18 1.73 -10.61
CA SER A 26 -0.15 2.76 -10.46
C SER A 26 -0.33 3.60 -9.19
N ALA A 27 -1.55 3.70 -8.68
CA ALA A 27 -1.88 4.44 -7.46
C ALA A 27 -1.80 3.56 -6.19
N ALA A 28 -1.28 4.13 -5.11
CA ALA A 28 -1.23 3.47 -3.79
C ALA A 28 -2.63 3.28 -3.18
N GLY A 29 -3.57 4.17 -3.50
CA GLY A 29 -4.98 4.07 -3.14
C GLY A 29 -5.82 5.05 -3.96
N LEU A 30 -7.14 4.86 -3.90
CA LEU A 30 -8.12 5.59 -4.70
C LEU A 30 -9.23 6.13 -3.79
N VAL A 31 -9.73 7.32 -4.11
CA VAL A 31 -10.91 7.91 -3.48
C VAL A 31 -11.97 8.09 -4.56
N LEU A 32 -13.20 7.67 -4.28
CA LEU A 32 -14.34 7.89 -5.18
C LEU A 32 -15.20 9.01 -4.61
N ALA A 33 -15.12 10.17 -5.23
CA ALA A 33 -15.89 11.34 -4.83
C ALA A 33 -17.06 11.59 -5.79
N GLY A 34 -18.24 11.86 -5.23
CA GLY A 34 -19.40 12.18 -6.05
C GLY A 34 -20.63 12.56 -5.22
N SER A 35 -21.53 13.30 -5.84
CA SER A 35 -22.84 13.61 -5.26
C SER A 35 -23.82 12.45 -5.46
N ALA A 36 -24.68 12.24 -4.48
CA ALA A 36 -25.67 11.15 -4.47
C ALA A 36 -25.03 9.74 -4.63
N ASP A 37 -25.82 8.74 -5.03
CA ASP A 37 -25.42 7.33 -5.01
C ASP A 37 -24.57 6.87 -6.19
N PHE A 38 -24.17 7.75 -7.11
CA PHE A 38 -23.41 7.33 -8.29
C PHE A 38 -22.07 6.68 -7.93
N LYS A 39 -21.37 7.20 -6.91
CA LYS A 39 -20.12 6.60 -6.39
C LYS A 39 -20.34 5.22 -5.76
N ASN A 40 -21.47 5.02 -5.10
CA ASN A 40 -21.84 3.75 -4.47
C ASN A 40 -22.14 2.71 -5.55
N GLU A 41 -22.94 3.08 -6.55
CA GLU A 41 -23.24 2.25 -7.72
C GLU A 41 -21.97 1.88 -8.49
N LEU A 42 -21.07 2.83 -8.74
CA LEU A 42 -19.80 2.56 -9.43
C LEU A 42 -18.91 1.60 -8.62
N SER A 43 -18.79 1.83 -7.31
CA SER A 43 -17.95 1.01 -6.43
C SER A 43 -18.47 -0.42 -6.25
N GLN A 44 -19.78 -0.64 -6.38
CA GLN A 44 -20.43 -1.95 -6.25
C GLN A 44 -20.68 -2.62 -7.61
N SER A 45 -20.47 -1.92 -8.72
CA SER A 45 -20.72 -2.45 -10.05
C SER A 45 -19.63 -3.44 -10.46
N ASP A 46 -20.05 -4.54 -11.08
CA ASP A 46 -19.15 -5.51 -11.72
C ASP A 46 -18.34 -4.92 -12.88
N MET A 47 -18.69 -3.72 -13.36
CA MET A 47 -17.93 -3.01 -14.39
C MET A 47 -16.64 -2.39 -13.86
N PHE A 48 -16.52 -2.18 -12.55
CA PHE A 48 -15.32 -1.61 -11.95
C PHE A 48 -14.27 -2.69 -11.73
N ASP A 49 -13.06 -2.48 -12.27
CA ASP A 49 -11.98 -3.48 -12.20
C ASP A 49 -11.65 -3.81 -10.74
N GLN A 50 -11.67 -5.11 -10.40
CA GLN A 50 -11.46 -5.61 -9.04
C GLN A 50 -10.10 -5.18 -8.45
N ARG A 51 -9.07 -5.00 -9.30
CA ARG A 51 -7.76 -4.53 -8.85
C ARG A 51 -7.85 -3.11 -8.31
N LEU A 52 -8.62 -2.24 -8.97
CA LEU A 52 -8.87 -0.88 -8.52
C LEU A 52 -9.80 -0.87 -7.30
N GLN A 53 -10.81 -1.74 -7.28
CA GLN A 53 -11.73 -1.89 -6.17
C GLN A 53 -11.00 -2.19 -4.85
N SER A 54 -9.99 -3.06 -4.88
CA SER A 54 -9.15 -3.38 -3.72
C SER A 54 -8.32 -2.19 -3.18
N LYS A 55 -8.21 -1.12 -3.97
CA LYS A 55 -7.45 0.09 -3.65
C LYS A 55 -8.35 1.27 -3.26
N VAL A 56 -9.67 1.13 -3.28
CA VAL A 56 -10.60 2.18 -2.84
C VAL A 56 -10.50 2.35 -1.32
N LEU A 57 -10.12 3.54 -0.88
CA LEU A 57 -9.91 3.89 0.53
C LEU A 57 -11.16 4.51 1.16
N LYS A 58 -11.86 5.36 0.39
CA LYS A 58 -12.97 6.17 0.87
C LYS A 58 -13.91 6.50 -0.28
N LEU A 59 -15.20 6.50 0.04
CA LEU A 59 -16.25 7.10 -0.77
C LEU A 59 -16.55 8.48 -0.16
N ALA A 60 -16.35 9.55 -0.92
CA ALA A 60 -16.52 10.91 -0.45
C ALA A 60 -17.80 11.54 -1.02
N ASP A 61 -18.63 12.07 -0.13
CA ASP A 61 -19.77 12.90 -0.50
C ASP A 61 -19.31 14.34 -0.74
N ILE A 62 -19.41 14.81 -1.98
CA ILE A 62 -19.09 16.18 -2.37
C ILE A 62 -20.33 16.90 -2.90
N SER A 63 -20.42 18.20 -2.64
CA SER A 63 -21.59 19.01 -2.99
C SER A 63 -21.53 19.53 -4.43
N TYR A 64 -20.32 19.65 -4.99
CA TYR A 64 -20.07 20.18 -6.32
C TYR A 64 -19.33 19.15 -7.18
N GLY A 65 -19.59 19.17 -8.49
CA GLY A 65 -18.80 18.41 -9.47
C GLY A 65 -17.64 19.24 -10.04
N GLY A 66 -16.79 18.60 -10.85
CA GLY A 66 -15.67 19.25 -11.51
C GLY A 66 -14.55 19.66 -10.56
N GLU A 67 -13.78 20.68 -10.92
CA GLU A 67 -12.57 21.10 -10.19
C GLU A 67 -12.86 21.59 -8.75
N ASN A 68 -13.99 22.27 -8.55
CA ASN A 68 -14.39 22.71 -7.20
C ASN A 68 -14.70 21.52 -6.28
N GLY A 69 -15.38 20.51 -6.82
CA GLY A 69 -15.61 19.25 -6.10
C GLY A 69 -14.34 18.47 -5.82
N PHE A 70 -13.39 18.50 -6.76
CA PHE A 70 -12.09 17.88 -6.62
C PHE A 70 -11.28 18.50 -5.46
N ASN A 71 -11.23 19.83 -5.37
CA ASN A 71 -10.57 20.51 -4.25
C ASN A 71 -11.24 20.19 -2.91
N GLN A 72 -12.57 20.13 -2.88
CA GLN A 72 -13.32 19.74 -1.68
C GLN A 72 -12.99 18.29 -1.25
N ASP A 73 -12.91 17.35 -2.19
CA ASP A 73 -12.54 15.97 -1.88
C ASP A 73 -11.13 15.86 -1.32
N ILE A 74 -10.17 16.63 -1.86
CA ILE A 74 -8.79 16.66 -1.33
C ILE A 74 -8.79 17.04 0.15
N GLU A 75 -9.51 18.10 0.53
CA GLU A 75 -9.61 18.53 1.93
C GLU A 75 -10.23 17.44 2.82
N LEU A 76 -11.33 16.82 2.37
CA LEU A 76 -12.03 15.77 3.11
C LEU A 76 -11.25 14.45 3.18
N SER A 77 -10.35 14.20 2.24
CA SER A 77 -9.60 12.95 2.12
C SER A 77 -8.17 13.05 2.66
N THR A 78 -7.69 14.25 2.99
CA THR A 78 -6.36 14.51 3.53
C THR A 78 -6.04 13.64 4.76
N GLU A 79 -6.98 13.50 5.70
CA GLU A 79 -6.81 12.67 6.89
C GLU A 79 -6.64 11.18 6.53
N VAL A 80 -7.50 10.66 5.65
CA VAL A 80 -7.47 9.25 5.24
C VAL A 80 -6.19 8.93 4.45
N LEU A 81 -5.78 9.84 3.56
CA LEU A 81 -4.55 9.70 2.80
C LEU A 81 -3.32 9.75 3.70
N SER A 82 -3.31 10.63 4.71
CA SER A 82 -2.22 10.71 5.70
C SER A 82 -2.11 9.43 6.53
N ASN A 83 -3.26 8.83 6.86
CA ASN A 83 -3.31 7.59 7.64
C ASN A 83 -2.97 6.33 6.83
N MET A 84 -2.97 6.38 5.49
CA MET A 84 -2.71 5.22 4.64
C MET A 84 -1.37 4.54 4.98
N LYS A 85 -0.31 5.32 5.17
CA LYS A 85 1.02 4.79 5.50
C LYS A 85 0.98 3.98 6.80
N PHE A 86 0.36 4.52 7.84
CA PHE A 86 0.21 3.85 9.13
C PHE A 86 -0.66 2.59 9.04
N ILE A 87 -1.71 2.59 8.21
CA ILE A 87 -2.55 1.40 8.01
C ILE A 87 -1.74 0.29 7.33
N GLN A 88 -0.94 0.63 6.32
CA GLN A 88 -0.06 -0.34 5.64
C GLN A 88 0.99 -0.89 6.60
N GLU A 89 1.65 -0.03 7.39
CA GLU A 89 2.63 -0.43 8.40
C GLU A 89 2.00 -1.35 9.46
N LYS A 90 0.82 -0.99 9.98
CA LYS A 90 0.09 -1.81 10.96
C LYS A 90 -0.29 -3.17 10.39
N LYS A 91 -0.72 -3.23 9.13
CA LYS A 91 -1.05 -4.50 8.47
C LYS A 91 0.20 -5.37 8.30
N LEU A 92 1.32 -4.78 7.87
CA LEU A 92 2.57 -5.50 7.69
C LEU A 92 3.10 -6.08 9.01
N ILE A 93 3.10 -5.26 10.07
CA ILE A 93 3.50 -5.71 11.42
C ILE A 93 2.50 -6.74 11.97
N GLY A 94 1.21 -6.59 11.67
CA GLY A 94 0.18 -7.57 12.02
C GLY A 94 0.47 -8.95 11.43
N GLN A 95 0.78 -9.02 10.12
CA GLN A 95 1.15 -10.26 9.45
C GLN A 95 2.38 -10.92 10.11
N TYR A 96 3.39 -10.12 10.49
CA TYR A 96 4.55 -10.62 11.22
C TYR A 96 4.18 -11.22 12.59
N PHE A 97 3.30 -10.54 13.36
CA PHE A 97 2.82 -11.08 14.63
C PHE A 97 1.93 -12.31 14.48
N ASP A 98 1.19 -12.43 13.38
CA ASP A 98 0.39 -13.61 13.09
C ASP A 98 1.28 -14.85 12.89
N GLU A 99 2.42 -14.73 12.19
CA GLU A 99 3.40 -15.82 12.04
C GLU A 99 3.98 -16.26 13.39
N ILE A 100 4.25 -15.31 14.30
CA ILE A 100 4.68 -15.61 15.68
C ILE A 100 3.55 -16.32 16.44
N SER A 101 2.33 -15.80 16.38
CA SER A 101 1.20 -16.31 17.16
C SER A 101 0.76 -17.72 16.73
N GLN A 102 0.94 -18.04 15.45
CA GLN A 102 0.63 -19.36 14.89
C GLN A 102 1.79 -20.36 15.00
N ASP A 103 2.95 -19.93 15.52
CA ASP A 103 4.14 -20.77 15.73
C ASP A 103 4.60 -21.48 14.43
N THR A 104 4.46 -20.77 13.29
CA THR A 104 4.78 -21.33 11.96
C THR A 104 6.29 -21.51 11.73
N GLY A 105 7.11 -20.86 12.56
CA GLY A 105 8.57 -20.79 12.43
C GLY A 105 9.06 -19.88 11.29
N LYS A 106 8.16 -19.15 10.60
CA LYS A 106 8.50 -18.28 9.46
C LYS A 106 8.75 -16.83 9.87
N TYR A 107 9.53 -16.62 10.91
CA TYR A 107 9.90 -15.29 11.39
C TYR A 107 11.32 -15.31 11.97
N CYS A 108 11.98 -14.16 11.97
CA CYS A 108 13.24 -13.93 12.65
C CYS A 108 13.25 -12.52 13.27
N PHE A 109 13.96 -12.35 14.37
CA PHE A 109 14.14 -11.04 15.02
C PHE A 109 15.56 -10.90 15.57
N GLY A 110 15.98 -9.65 15.76
CA GLY A 110 17.35 -9.35 16.18
C GLY A 110 18.32 -9.31 15.00
N VAL A 111 19.44 -8.61 15.17
CA VAL A 111 20.39 -8.32 14.09
C VAL A 111 21.06 -9.59 13.57
N GLU A 112 21.57 -10.45 14.46
CA GLU A 112 22.32 -11.65 14.07
C GLU A 112 21.46 -12.63 13.27
N ASP A 113 20.27 -12.97 13.77
CA ASP A 113 19.41 -13.98 13.13
C ASP A 113 18.79 -13.45 11.84
N THR A 114 18.46 -12.15 11.79
CA THR A 114 17.97 -11.51 10.56
C THR A 114 19.06 -11.48 9.48
N LEU A 115 20.31 -11.17 9.85
CA LEU A 115 21.43 -11.19 8.90
C LEU A 115 21.72 -12.60 8.40
N LYS A 116 21.74 -13.61 9.28
CA LYS A 116 21.90 -15.02 8.86
C LYS A 116 20.78 -15.46 7.91
N ALA A 117 19.53 -15.14 8.22
CA ALA A 117 18.39 -15.46 7.36
C ALA A 117 18.49 -14.76 5.99
N LEU A 118 19.00 -13.53 5.97
CA LEU A 118 19.23 -12.77 4.75
C LEU A 118 20.37 -13.38 3.91
N GLU A 119 21.48 -13.79 4.53
CA GLU A 119 22.60 -14.50 3.86
C GLU A 119 22.17 -15.85 3.30
N MET A 120 21.26 -16.55 3.99
CA MET A 120 20.65 -17.80 3.51
C MET A 120 19.62 -17.59 2.39
N GLY A 121 19.23 -16.34 2.10
CA GLY A 121 18.18 -16.03 1.12
C GLY A 121 16.77 -16.48 1.53
N ALA A 122 16.54 -16.69 2.83
CA ALA A 122 15.27 -17.19 3.37
C ALA A 122 14.25 -16.07 3.69
N VAL A 123 14.65 -14.80 3.59
CA VAL A 123 13.83 -13.64 3.93
C VAL A 123 13.00 -13.21 2.72
N GLU A 124 11.67 -13.28 2.84
CA GLU A 124 10.73 -12.74 1.85
C GLU A 124 10.55 -11.22 2.03
N ILE A 125 10.35 -10.77 3.28
CA ILE A 125 10.11 -9.37 3.62
C ILE A 125 11.02 -8.97 4.79
N LEU A 126 11.86 -7.94 4.56
CA LEU A 126 12.71 -7.35 5.59
C LEU A 126 12.03 -6.12 6.21
N ILE A 127 11.78 -6.16 7.52
CA ILE A 127 11.19 -5.04 8.27
C ILE A 127 12.30 -4.38 9.11
N VAL A 128 12.54 -3.09 8.88
CA VAL A 128 13.57 -2.31 9.60
C VAL A 128 12.94 -1.09 10.23
N TYR A 129 13.26 -0.84 11.50
CA TYR A 129 12.83 0.36 12.20
C TYR A 129 13.58 1.60 11.67
N GLY A 130 12.86 2.68 11.36
CA GLY A 130 13.44 3.87 10.74
C GLY A 130 14.50 4.59 11.57
N ASN A 131 14.46 4.46 12.90
CA ASN A 131 15.44 5.05 13.82
C ASN A 131 16.32 3.97 14.47
N LEU A 132 16.75 2.97 13.70
CA LEU A 132 17.65 1.92 14.18
C LEU A 132 19.04 2.50 14.47
N ASP A 133 19.41 2.59 15.75
CA ASP A 133 20.72 3.08 16.20
C ASP A 133 21.75 1.94 16.28
N ILE A 134 21.97 1.27 15.16
CA ILE A 134 22.93 0.16 15.04
C ILE A 134 23.79 0.44 13.81
N MET A 135 25.10 0.49 14.02
CA MET A 135 26.08 0.74 12.97
C MET A 135 26.90 -0.53 12.74
N ARG A 136 26.97 -0.97 11.48
CA ARG A 136 27.84 -2.06 11.06
C ARG A 136 29.24 -1.53 10.80
N TYR A 137 30.23 -2.06 11.50
CA TYR A 137 31.64 -1.77 11.25
C TYR A 137 32.29 -2.94 10.54
N ILE A 138 33.07 -2.66 9.50
CA ILE A 138 33.92 -3.64 8.83
C ILE A 138 35.35 -3.21 9.09
N LEU A 139 36.04 -3.96 9.95
CA LEU A 139 37.42 -3.72 10.30
C LEU A 139 38.33 -4.50 9.35
N HIS A 140 39.30 -3.80 8.75
CA HIS A 140 40.36 -4.39 7.95
C HIS A 140 41.67 -4.34 8.73
N CYS A 141 42.27 -5.49 9.04
CA CYS A 141 43.58 -5.54 9.68
C CYS A 141 44.68 -5.25 8.65
N GLN A 142 45.60 -4.34 8.96
CA GLN A 142 46.78 -4.12 8.12
C GLN A 142 47.78 -5.26 8.36
N GLY A 143 47.65 -6.34 7.58
CA GLY A 143 48.58 -7.48 7.62
C GLY A 143 47.94 -8.86 7.36
N THR A 144 46.61 -8.96 7.47
CA THR A 144 45.83 -10.16 7.13
C THR A 144 44.64 -9.73 6.26
N GLU A 145 44.31 -10.50 5.21
CA GLU A 145 43.10 -10.27 4.38
C GLU A 145 41.79 -10.60 5.11
N GLU A 146 41.82 -10.72 6.44
CA GLU A 146 40.65 -11.05 7.24
C GLU A 146 39.82 -9.80 7.53
N GLU A 147 38.59 -9.79 7.03
CA GLU A 147 37.58 -8.79 7.37
C GLU A 147 36.86 -9.21 8.66
N LYS A 148 36.83 -8.32 9.67
CA LYS A 148 36.08 -8.54 10.91
C LYS A 148 34.87 -7.61 10.96
N ILE A 149 33.67 -8.19 11.05
CA ILE A 149 32.41 -7.44 11.15
C ILE A 149 32.06 -7.25 12.64
N LEU A 150 31.78 -6.02 13.06
CA LEU A 150 31.28 -5.63 14.38
C LEU A 150 29.93 -4.91 14.28
#